data_AF-A0A8T5SEM9-F1
#
_entry.id   AF-A0A8T5SEM9-F1
#
_cell.length_a   1.000
_cell.length_b   1.000
_cell.length_c   1.000
_cell.angle_alpha   90.00
_cell.angle_beta   90.00
_cell.angle_gamma   90.00
#
_symmetry.space_group_name_H-M   'P 1'
#
loop_
_entity.id
_entity.type
_entity.pdbx_description
1 polymer ?
#
loop_
_entity_poly.entity_id
_entity_poly.type
_entity_poly.pdbx_seq_one_letter_code
_entity_poly.pdbx_strand_id
1 'polypeptide(L)' 'MTVFGNTGKILEVDLTNEKTSVLKPDPEIYRNYVGGSGLAARLLFDQLTEELDPLSPENPLGFFTGPLSGTKTP' A
#
# COMPACT_ATOMS: atom_id res chain seq x y z
N MET A 1 -13.94 -8.77 -9.21
CA MET A 1 -13.36 -8.20 -10.45
C MET A 1 -11.88 -8.55 -10.51
N THR A 2 -11.32 -8.85 -11.68
CA THR A 2 -9.88 -9.16 -11.83
C THR A 2 -9.07 -7.87 -11.91
N VAL A 3 -7.95 -7.80 -11.18
CA VAL A 3 -7.00 -6.68 -11.20
C VAL A 3 -5.83 -7.06 -12.11
N PHE A 4 -5.46 -6.18 -13.05
CA PHE A 4 -4.29 -6.34 -13.93
C PHE A 4 -3.28 -5.22 -13.67
N GLY A 5 -1.99 -5.48 -13.93
CA GLY A 5 -0.89 -4.58 -13.60
C GLY A 5 -0.50 -4.66 -12.12
N ASN A 6 -1.44 -4.37 -11.22
CA ASN A 6 -1.25 -4.61 -9.78
C ASN A 6 -1.50 -6.08 -9.42
N THR A 7 -0.79 -6.59 -8.41
CA THR A 7 -0.92 -7.97 -7.92
C THR A 7 -2.19 -8.22 -7.09
N GLY A 8 -2.89 -7.16 -6.67
CA GLY A 8 -4.08 -7.22 -5.81
C GLY A 8 -3.79 -7.67 -4.37
N LYS A 9 -2.52 -7.68 -3.96
CA LYS A 9 -2.07 -8.11 -2.63
C LYS A 9 -1.03 -7.13 -2.11
N ILE A 10 -1.11 -6.84 -0.82
CA ILE A 10 -0.14 -6.01 -0.10
C ILE A 10 0.32 -6.83 1.11
N LEU A 11 1.64 -6.90 1.31
CA LEU A 11 2.21 -7.50 2.51
C LEU A 11 2.20 -6.46 3.63
N GLU A 12 1.58 -6.78 4.74
CA GLU A 12 1.67 -6.02 5.98
C GLU A 12 2.65 -6.73 6.91
N VAL A 13 3.54 -5.95 7.51
CA VAL A 13 4.57 -6.44 8.44
C VAL A 13 4.49 -5.59 9.70
N ASP A 14 4.15 -6.23 10.80
CA ASP A 14 4.22 -5.66 12.14
C ASP A 14 5.56 -6.07 12.76
N LEU A 15 6.47 -5.11 12.85
CA LEU A 15 7.82 -5.32 13.37
C LEU A 15 7.85 -5.40 14.90
N THR A 16 6.86 -4.86 15.60
CA THR A 16 6.76 -4.92 17.06
C THR A 16 6.32 -6.29 17.52
N ASN A 17 5.37 -6.91 16.81
CA ASN A 17 4.81 -8.22 17.16
C ASN A 17 5.37 -9.38 16.32
N GLU A 18 6.31 -9.11 15.40
CA GLU A 18 6.90 -10.09 14.47
C GLU A 18 5.84 -10.84 13.64
N LYS A 19 4.82 -10.12 13.16
CA LYS A 19 3.70 -10.71 12.40
C LYS A 19 3.67 -10.24 10.96
N THR A 20 3.18 -11.12 10.09
CA THR A 20 2.92 -10.79 8.69
C THR A 20 1.49 -11.16 8.31
N SER A 21 0.87 -10.34 7.48
CA SER A 21 -0.46 -10.57 6.90
C SER A 21 -0.51 -10.13 5.44
N VAL A 22 -1.50 -10.64 4.71
CA VAL A 22 -1.75 -10.22 3.33
C VAL A 22 -3.06 -9.46 3.28
N LEU A 23 -2.97 -8.15 3.06
CA LEU A 23 -4.11 -7.31 2.76
C LEU A 23 -4.52 -7.47 1.30
N LYS A 24 -5.84 -7.58 1.06
CA LYS A 24 -6.45 -7.61 -0.27
C LYS A 24 -7.48 -6.47 -0.36
N PRO A 25 -7.06 -5.27 -0.77
CA PRO A 25 -7.97 -4.14 -0.97
C PRO A 25 -9.04 -4.46 -2.02
N ASP A 26 -10.15 -3.73 -1.97
CA ASP A 26 -11.17 -3.80 -3.01
C ASP A 26 -10.55 -3.48 -4.39
N PRO A 27 -10.82 -4.28 -5.43
CA PRO A 27 -10.39 -4.00 -6.80
C PRO A 27 -10.63 -2.56 -7.28
N GLU A 28 -11.69 -1.89 -6.82
CA GLU A 28 -12.02 -0.51 -7.19
C GLU A 28 -10.97 0.50 -6.69
N ILE A 29 -10.30 0.23 -5.57
CA ILE A 29 -9.20 1.09 -5.08
C ILE A 29 -8.09 1.15 -6.14
N TYR A 30 -7.76 0.03 -6.78
CA TYR A 30 -6.72 0.02 -7.82
C TYR A 30 -7.13 0.78 -9.08
N ARG A 31 -8.44 0.86 -9.39
CA ARG A 31 -8.93 1.68 -10.51
C ARG A 31 -8.84 3.17 -10.21
N ASN A 32 -9.20 3.54 -8.99
CA ASN A 32 -9.26 4.95 -8.58
C ASN A 32 -7.89 5.55 -8.28
N TYR A 33 -6.93 4.73 -7.82
CA TYR A 33 -5.64 5.21 -7.33
C TYR A 33 -4.42 4.62 -8.05
N VAL A 34 -4.64 3.78 -9.08
CA VAL A 34 -3.65 3.24 -10.03
C VAL A 34 -2.60 2.30 -9.43
N GLY A 35 -1.89 2.71 -8.38
CA GLY A 35 -0.73 2.02 -7.79
C GLY A 35 0.29 3.03 -7.25
N GLY A 36 1.47 2.56 -6.85
CA GLY A 36 2.58 3.40 -6.42
C GLY A 36 2.19 4.42 -5.34
N SER A 37 2.61 5.67 -5.52
CA SER A 37 2.32 6.77 -4.58
C SER A 37 0.83 7.07 -4.42
N GLY A 38 0.02 6.92 -5.48
CA GLY A 38 -1.43 7.15 -5.41
C GLY A 38 -2.13 6.15 -4.51
N LEU A 39 -1.76 4.86 -4.66
CA LEU A 39 -2.28 3.80 -3.79
C LEU A 39 -1.79 3.96 -2.34
N ALA A 40 -0.51 4.29 -2.15
CA ALA A 40 0.06 4.54 -0.83
C ALA A 40 -0.70 5.66 -0.11
N ALA A 41 -0.90 6.80 -0.79
CA ALA A 41 -1.62 7.94 -0.23
C ALA A 41 -3.03 7.56 0.21
N ARG A 42 -3.80 6.81 -0.61
CA ARG A 42 -5.16 6.40 -0.23
C ARG A 42 -5.19 5.48 0.98
N LEU A 43 -4.31 4.48 1.03
CA LEU A 43 -4.33 3.46 2.08
C LEU A 43 -3.87 4.00 3.43
N LEU A 44 -2.95 4.96 3.42
CA LEU A 44 -2.39 5.57 4.63
C LEU A 44 -3.14 6.83 5.06
N PHE A 45 -4.04 7.37 4.21
CA PHE A 45 -4.71 8.65 4.43
C PHE A 45 -5.35 8.77 5.83
N ASP A 46 -6.06 7.72 6.26
CA ASP A 46 -6.81 7.74 7.52
C ASP A 46 -5.90 7.54 8.75
N GLN A 47 -4.64 7.09 8.55
CA GLN A 47 -3.66 6.82 9.62
C GLN A 47 -2.67 7.98 9.83
N LEU A 48 -2.37 8.73 8.77
CA LEU A 48 -1.42 9.84 8.79
C LEU A 48 -2.12 11.12 9.25
N THR A 49 -2.31 11.26 10.56
CA THR A 49 -2.90 12.47 11.17
C THR A 49 -1.83 13.50 11.53
N GLU A 50 -2.24 14.74 11.83
CA GLU A 50 -1.31 15.81 12.23
C GLU A 50 -0.61 15.52 13.56
N GLU A 51 -1.26 14.75 14.43
CA GLU A 51 -0.75 14.38 15.76
C GLU A 51 0.21 13.18 15.74
N LEU A 52 0.35 12.50 14.60
CA LEU A 52 1.24 11.34 14.47
C LEU A 52 2.71 11.79 14.51
N ASP A 53 3.47 11.30 15.48
CA ASP A 53 4.92 11.52 15.53
C ASP A 53 5.61 10.76 14.38
N PRO A 54 6.33 11.44 13.47
CA PRO A 54 6.98 10.82 12.32
C PRO A 54 8.01 9.73 12.66
N LEU A 55 8.51 9.68 13.90
CA LEU A 55 9.50 8.69 14.34
C LEU A 55 8.92 7.63 15.28
N SER A 56 7.61 7.65 15.52
CA SER A 56 6.96 6.67 16.39
C SER A 56 6.81 5.31 15.71
N PRO A 57 6.71 4.21 16.48
CA PRO A 57 6.49 2.88 15.92
C PRO A 57 5.13 2.72 15.22
N GLU A 58 4.18 3.62 15.47
CA GLU A 58 2.88 3.67 14.81
C GLU A 58 2.94 4.28 13.40
N ASN A 59 4.02 4.99 13.04
CA ASN A 59 4.15 5.59 11.72
C ASN A 59 4.50 4.53 10.65
N PRO A 60 3.60 4.28 9.66
CA PRO A 60 3.81 3.21 8.69
C PRO A 60 4.89 3.56 7.66
N LEU A 61 5.82 2.62 7.42
CA LEU A 61 6.76 2.67 6.30
C LEU A 61 6.26 1.84 5.11
N GLY A 62 5.97 2.51 4.00
CA GLY A 62 5.38 1.88 2.82
C GLY A 62 6.34 1.73 1.63
N PHE A 63 6.42 0.53 1.05
CA PHE A 63 7.08 0.27 -0.22
C PHE A 63 6.04 -0.10 -1.28
N PHE A 64 5.68 0.87 -2.12
CA PHE A 64 4.61 0.71 -3.11
C PHE A 64 5.15 0.81 -4.53
N THR A 65 4.79 -0.17 -5.37
CA THR A 65 5.12 -0.20 -6.78
C THR A 65 3.93 0.22 -7.65
N GLY A 66 4.20 0.73 -8.85
CA GLY A 66 3.17 1.04 -9.84
C GLY A 66 2.76 -0.21 -10.64
N PRO A 67 1.62 -0.15 -11.36
CA PRO A 67 1.10 -1.30 -12.12
C PRO A 67 2.00 -1.72 -13.30
N LEU A 68 2.97 -0.88 -13.68
CA LEU A 68 3.93 -1.17 -14.75
C LEU A 68 5.24 -1.75 -14.21
N SER A 69 5.47 -1.71 -12.90
CA SER A 69 6.68 -2.26 -12.29
C SER A 69 6.75 -3.78 -12.50
N GLY A 70 7.90 -4.26 -12.98
CA GLY A 70 8.09 -5.68 -13.30
C GLY A 70 7.48 -6.13 -14.64
N THR A 71 6.93 -5.20 -15.43
CA THR A 71 6.46 -5.48 -16.79
C THR A 71 7.55 -5.18 -17.84
N LYS A 72 7.21 -5.32 -19.13
CA LYS A 72 8.10 -4.97 -20.25
C LYS A 72 8.00 -3.50 -20.68
N THR A 73 7.22 -2.69 -19.97
CA THR A 73 7.08 -1.26 -20.29
C THR A 73 8.42 -0.55 -20.08
N PRO A 74 8.85 0.33 -21.02
CA PRO A 74 10.08 1.09 -20.88
C PRO A 74 10.17 1.90 -19.58
#